data_AF-A0AAW6NL40-F1
#
_entry.id   AF-A0AAW6NL40-F1
#
_cell.length_a   1.000
_cell.length_b   1.000
_cell.length_c   1.000
_cell.angle_alpha   90.00
_cell.angle_beta   90.00
_cell.angle_gamma   90.00
#
_symmetry.space_group_name_H-M   'P 1'
#
loop_
_entity.id
_entity.type
_entity.pdbx_description
1 polymer ?
#
loop_
_entity_poly.entity_id
_entity_poly.type
_entity_poly.pdbx_seq_one_letter_code
_entity_poly.pdbx_strand_id
1 'polypeptide(L)'
;WLTNLGANQTALAASQPLPHIFMEAFWTFFIVIGGSGATMGLVFCYLRSRPAHLRSIGRLSVVPSIFNINEPVIFGTPIVMNPVFFIPFLLAPMVNAVLAWAAMKFDLIGRVISVVPWTAPAPVGAAWALGWDFRAAILVLVLACVSAIIYFPFFKVYEKQLLQQEAEEAQRNGEEENEQVA
;
A
#
# COMPACT_ATOMS: atom_id res chain seq x y z
N TRP A 1 -4.36 -6.07 -20.41
CA TRP A 1 -4.53 -7.09 -19.34
C TRP A 1 -5.54 -8.17 -19.69
N LEU A 2 -6.73 -7.83 -20.21
CA LEU A 2 -7.77 -8.82 -20.53
C LEU A 2 -7.34 -9.89 -21.56
N THR A 3 -6.54 -9.54 -22.56
CA THR A 3 -5.98 -10.52 -23.53
C THR A 3 -5.16 -11.62 -22.84
N ASN A 4 -4.29 -11.24 -21.89
CA ASN A 4 -3.46 -12.19 -21.14
C ASN A 4 -4.32 -13.09 -20.24
N LEU A 5 -5.37 -12.52 -19.63
CA LEU A 5 -6.31 -13.27 -18.83
C LEU A 5 -7.05 -14.33 -19.67
N GLY A 6 -7.54 -13.94 -20.85
CA GLY A 6 -8.17 -14.87 -21.79
C GLY A 6 -7.25 -16.03 -22.16
N ALA A 7 -5.97 -15.74 -22.46
CA ALA A 7 -4.98 -16.78 -22.74
C ALA A 7 -4.73 -17.72 -21.54
N ASN A 8 -4.68 -17.19 -20.31
CA ASN A 8 -4.58 -18.02 -19.10
C ASN A 8 -5.83 -18.89 -18.89
N GLN A 9 -7.02 -18.37 -19.16
CA GLN A 9 -8.28 -19.12 -19.05
C GLN A 9 -8.36 -20.25 -20.08
N THR A 10 -7.93 -19.99 -21.32
CA THR A 10 -7.84 -21.03 -22.36
C THR A 10 -6.83 -22.11 -21.98
N ALA A 11 -5.65 -21.73 -21.49
CA ALA A 11 -4.65 -22.69 -21.00
C ALA A 11 -5.19 -23.52 -19.82
N LEU A 12 -5.87 -22.88 -18.87
CA LEU A 12 -6.50 -23.56 -17.74
C LEU A 12 -7.55 -24.59 -18.19
N ALA A 13 -8.43 -24.22 -19.14
CA ALA A 13 -9.44 -25.11 -19.69
C ALA A 13 -8.83 -26.32 -20.42
N ALA A 14 -7.65 -26.12 -21.04
CA ALA A 14 -6.87 -27.18 -21.68
C ALA A 14 -5.94 -27.94 -20.72
N SER A 15 -5.98 -27.66 -19.41
CA SER A 15 -5.06 -28.22 -18.41
C SER A 15 -3.57 -27.99 -18.73
N GLN A 16 -3.26 -26.88 -19.39
CA GLN A 16 -1.91 -26.46 -19.74
C GLN A 16 -1.35 -25.44 -18.73
N PRO A 17 -0.01 -25.31 -18.63
CA PRO A 17 0.61 -24.27 -17.80
C PRO A 17 0.16 -22.87 -18.21
N LEU A 18 -0.16 -22.03 -17.23
CA LEU A 18 -0.68 -20.68 -17.46
C LEU A 18 0.45 -19.79 -18.00
N PRO A 19 0.35 -19.21 -19.20
CA PRO A 19 1.48 -18.52 -19.85
C PRO A 19 1.83 -17.15 -19.24
N HIS A 20 0.86 -16.41 -18.71
CA HIS A 20 1.06 -15.01 -18.34
C HIS A 20 0.96 -14.74 -16.83
N ILE A 21 1.79 -13.80 -16.36
CA ILE A 21 1.87 -13.36 -14.95
C ILE A 21 1.24 -11.98 -14.78
N PHE A 22 1.57 -11.03 -15.65
CA PHE A 22 1.13 -9.63 -15.53
C PHE A 22 -0.31 -9.42 -16.05
N MET A 23 -1.22 -9.20 -15.10
CA MET A 23 -2.65 -8.92 -15.31
C MET A 23 -3.14 -7.91 -14.26
N GLU A 24 -4.38 -7.45 -14.38
CA GLU A 24 -4.96 -6.46 -13.47
C GLU A 24 -4.93 -6.91 -12.00
N ALA A 25 -5.37 -8.12 -11.69
CA ALA A 25 -5.35 -8.62 -10.31
C ALA A 25 -3.92 -8.76 -9.75
N PHE A 26 -2.93 -9.01 -10.61
CA PHE A 26 -1.51 -8.99 -10.20
C PHE A 26 -1.10 -7.59 -9.75
N TRP A 27 -1.46 -6.57 -10.54
CA TRP A 27 -1.22 -5.18 -10.19
C TRP A 27 -1.92 -4.81 -8.89
N THR A 28 -3.25 -4.98 -8.83
CA THR A 28 -4.07 -4.50 -7.72
C THR A 28 -3.73 -5.17 -6.39
N PHE A 29 -3.62 -6.50 -6.35
CA PHE A 29 -3.54 -7.20 -5.07
C PHE A 29 -2.12 -7.50 -4.61
N PHE A 30 -1.11 -7.39 -5.49
CA PHE A 30 0.28 -7.68 -5.11
C PHE A 30 1.18 -6.45 -5.22
N ILE A 31 1.01 -5.59 -6.23
CA ILE A 31 1.89 -4.42 -6.42
C ILE A 31 1.43 -3.25 -5.55
N VAL A 32 0.18 -2.81 -5.75
CA VAL A 32 -0.37 -1.58 -5.15
C VAL A 32 -1.31 -1.88 -3.97
N ILE A 33 -0.78 -2.61 -2.99
CA ILE A 33 -1.57 -3.06 -1.83
C ILE A 33 -2.03 -1.86 -0.98
N GLY A 34 -3.34 -1.74 -0.85
CA GLY A 34 -3.97 -0.61 -0.17
C GLY A 34 -3.98 0.67 -0.99
N GLY A 35 -3.96 0.54 -2.32
CA GLY A 35 -4.02 1.62 -3.29
C GLY A 35 -2.65 2.01 -3.85
N SER A 36 -2.64 3.10 -4.63
CA SER A 36 -1.42 3.63 -5.27
C SER A 36 -0.26 3.77 -4.29
N GLY A 37 0.92 3.29 -4.67
CA GLY A 37 2.13 3.37 -3.84
C GLY A 37 2.29 2.25 -2.79
N ALA A 38 1.38 1.29 -2.72
CA ALA A 38 1.36 0.28 -1.65
C ALA A 38 1.18 0.92 -0.25
N THR A 39 0.27 1.89 -0.17
CA THR A 39 0.05 2.77 1.00
C THR A 39 -0.43 2.04 2.25
N MET A 40 -0.85 0.77 2.16
CA MET A 40 -1.20 -0.03 3.33
C MET A 40 -0.09 -0.04 4.38
N GLY A 41 1.18 -0.16 3.95
CA GLY A 41 2.32 -0.14 4.86
C GLY A 41 2.46 1.18 5.63
N LEU A 42 2.16 2.29 4.96
CA LEU A 42 2.20 3.63 5.54
C LEU A 42 1.06 3.87 6.54
N VAL A 43 -0.14 3.37 6.26
CA VAL A 43 -1.29 3.44 7.17
C VAL A 43 -0.99 2.75 8.50
N PHE A 44 -0.33 1.59 8.47
CA PHE A 44 0.13 0.93 9.70
C PHE A 44 1.13 1.77 10.49
N CYS A 45 2.01 2.51 9.81
CA CYS A 45 2.95 3.43 10.46
C CYS A 45 2.19 4.60 11.12
N TYR A 46 1.21 5.18 10.43
CA TYR A 46 0.40 6.30 10.93
C TYR A 46 -0.40 5.98 12.19
N LEU A 47 -0.94 4.77 12.32
CA LEU A 47 -1.64 4.34 13.54
C LEU A 47 -0.78 4.45 14.81
N ARG A 48 0.55 4.31 14.67
CA ARG A 48 1.52 4.31 15.78
C ARG A 48 2.28 5.64 15.86
N SER A 49 1.88 6.64 15.08
CA SER A 49 2.57 7.93 15.01
C SER A 49 2.37 8.77 16.28
N ARG A 50 3.29 9.69 16.55
CA ARG A 50 3.20 10.64 17.67
C ARG A 50 2.30 11.84 17.36
N PRO A 51 2.33 12.47 16.18
CA PRO A 51 1.42 13.57 15.86
C PRO A 51 -0.03 13.11 15.84
N ALA A 52 -0.93 13.89 16.47
CA ALA A 52 -2.35 13.53 16.53
C ALA A 52 -3.01 13.52 15.15
N HIS A 53 -2.59 14.43 14.27
CA HIS A 53 -3.04 14.53 12.89
C HIS A 53 -2.75 13.24 12.09
N LEU A 54 -1.52 12.73 12.15
CA LEU A 54 -1.14 11.49 11.46
C LEU A 54 -1.87 10.25 12.02
N ARG A 55 -2.05 10.17 13.35
CA ARG A 55 -2.86 9.11 13.97
C ARG A 55 -4.30 9.13 13.48
N SER A 56 -4.88 10.33 13.35
CA SER A 56 -6.24 10.50 12.84
C SER A 56 -6.38 10.00 11.41
N ILE A 57 -5.46 10.41 10.52
CA ILE A 57 -5.40 9.94 9.13
C ILE A 57 -5.27 8.42 9.08
N GLY A 58 -4.37 7.84 9.87
CA GLY A 58 -4.21 6.39 9.97
C GLY A 58 -5.53 5.70 10.30
N ARG A 59 -6.24 6.14 11.35
CA ARG A 59 -7.52 5.53 11.77
C ARG A 59 -8.61 5.66 10.71
N LEU A 60 -8.72 6.82 10.07
CA LEU A 60 -9.70 7.06 9.01
C LEU A 60 -9.39 6.26 7.74
N SER A 61 -8.11 5.95 7.50
CA SER A 61 -7.64 5.32 6.26
C SER A 61 -7.55 3.79 6.31
N VAL A 62 -7.49 3.17 7.50
CA VAL A 62 -7.35 1.69 7.62
C VAL A 62 -8.44 0.95 6.84
N VAL A 63 -9.71 1.29 7.08
CA VAL A 63 -10.82 0.59 6.46
C VAL A 63 -10.81 0.80 4.94
N PRO A 64 -10.79 2.03 4.40
CA PRO A 64 -10.66 2.26 2.95
C PRO A 64 -9.47 1.54 2.33
N SER A 65 -8.31 1.56 2.99
CA SER A 65 -7.09 0.93 2.46
C SER A 65 -7.24 -0.57 2.33
N ILE A 66 -7.99 -1.25 3.20
CA ILE A 66 -8.23 -2.71 3.05
C ILE A 66 -8.90 -3.02 1.71
N PHE A 67 -9.79 -2.12 1.25
CA PHE A 67 -10.48 -2.20 -0.04
C PHE A 67 -9.73 -1.45 -1.15
N ASN A 68 -8.42 -1.22 -0.99
CA ASN A 68 -7.55 -0.52 -1.95
C ASN A 68 -7.96 0.93 -2.29
N ILE A 69 -8.71 1.59 -1.40
CA ILE A 69 -9.11 2.99 -1.50
C ILE A 69 -8.16 3.82 -0.63
N ASN A 70 -7.41 4.76 -1.22
CA ASN A 70 -6.29 5.42 -0.54
C ASN A 70 -6.30 6.96 -0.61
N GLU A 71 -7.35 7.55 -1.14
CA GLU A 71 -7.56 9.00 -1.16
C GLU A 71 -7.41 9.64 0.23
N PRO A 72 -7.92 9.05 1.33
CA PRO A 72 -7.70 9.60 2.67
C PRO A 72 -6.22 9.70 3.06
N VAL A 73 -5.36 8.82 2.53
CA VAL A 73 -3.91 8.81 2.80
C VAL A 73 -3.19 9.81 1.90
N ILE A 74 -3.50 9.81 0.61
CA ILE A 74 -2.85 10.62 -0.43
C ILE A 74 -3.14 12.11 -0.28
N PHE A 75 -4.37 12.44 0.13
CA PHE A 75 -4.77 13.83 0.36
C PHE A 75 -4.65 14.22 1.83
N GLY A 76 -4.85 13.29 2.77
CA GLY A 76 -4.74 13.57 4.20
C GLY A 76 -3.29 13.82 4.62
N THR A 77 -2.34 13.08 4.07
CA THR A 77 -0.93 13.50 4.08
C THR A 77 -0.59 13.90 2.66
N PRO A 78 -0.07 15.10 2.37
CA PRO A 78 0.18 15.55 1.00
C PRO A 78 1.38 14.80 0.38
N ILE A 79 1.24 13.49 0.19
CA ILE A 79 2.25 12.56 -0.33
C ILE A 79 2.68 13.00 -1.72
N VAL A 80 1.72 13.50 -2.51
CA VAL A 80 1.97 14.01 -3.87
C VAL A 80 2.92 15.21 -3.87
N MET A 81 2.84 16.07 -2.85
CA MET A 81 3.65 17.29 -2.77
C MET A 81 4.90 17.10 -1.91
N ASN A 82 5.03 15.99 -1.19
CA ASN A 82 6.13 15.74 -0.28
C ASN A 82 7.21 14.84 -0.91
N PRO A 83 8.39 15.39 -1.26
CA PRO A 83 9.47 14.61 -1.88
C PRO A 83 10.00 13.48 -0.98
N VAL A 84 9.83 13.56 0.35
CA VAL A 84 10.20 12.50 1.30
C VAL A 84 9.39 11.23 1.03
N PHE A 85 8.11 11.36 0.68
CA PHE A 85 7.26 10.21 0.39
C PHE A 85 7.28 9.77 -1.08
N PHE A 86 7.79 10.61 -1.99
CA PHE A 86 7.91 10.26 -3.41
C PHE A 86 8.78 9.00 -3.62
N ILE A 87 9.91 8.91 -2.92
CA ILE A 87 10.84 7.77 -3.02
C ILE A 87 10.17 6.46 -2.57
N PRO A 88 9.64 6.32 -1.34
CA PRO A 88 9.01 5.07 -0.93
C PRO A 88 7.73 4.77 -1.73
N PHE A 89 7.00 5.78 -2.20
CA PHE A 89 5.83 5.61 -3.05
C PHE A 89 6.13 4.96 -4.39
N LEU A 90 7.32 5.18 -4.95
CA LEU A 90 7.77 4.48 -6.15
C LEU A 90 8.43 3.14 -5.81
N LEU A 91 9.26 3.11 -4.76
CA LEU A 91 10.09 1.96 -4.41
C LEU A 91 9.27 0.78 -3.87
N ALA A 92 8.27 1.02 -3.01
CA ALA A 92 7.49 -0.05 -2.41
C ALA A 92 6.72 -0.89 -3.45
N PRO A 93 5.97 -0.29 -4.41
CA PRO A 93 5.37 -1.03 -5.52
C PRO A 93 6.39 -1.79 -6.37
N MET A 94 7.56 -1.20 -6.64
CA MET A 94 8.60 -1.86 -7.44
C MET A 94 9.14 -3.11 -6.74
N VAL A 95 9.45 -3.01 -5.44
CA VAL A 95 9.91 -4.16 -4.65
C VAL A 95 8.82 -5.23 -4.59
N ASN A 96 7.57 -4.84 -4.35
CA ASN A 96 6.45 -5.78 -4.34
C ASN A 96 6.28 -6.48 -5.69
N ALA A 97 6.40 -5.75 -6.80
CA ALA A 97 6.30 -6.32 -8.14
C ALA A 97 7.37 -7.38 -8.40
N VAL A 98 8.62 -7.14 -7.98
CA VAL A 98 9.71 -8.12 -8.11
C VAL A 98 9.45 -9.36 -7.26
N LEU A 99 9.06 -9.18 -6.00
CA LEU A 99 8.77 -10.28 -5.08
C LEU A 99 7.59 -11.13 -5.55
N ALA A 100 6.49 -10.49 -5.97
CA ALA A 100 5.30 -11.16 -6.47
C ALA A 100 5.56 -11.87 -7.80
N TRP A 101 6.32 -11.23 -8.71
CA TRP A 101 6.72 -11.85 -9.97
C TRP A 101 7.60 -13.09 -9.71
N ALA A 102 8.56 -13.00 -8.80
CA ALA A 102 9.41 -14.13 -8.43
C ALA A 102 8.57 -15.28 -7.85
N ALA A 103 7.62 -14.98 -6.96
CA ALA A 103 6.74 -15.99 -6.38
C ALA A 103 5.90 -16.72 -7.45
N MET A 104 5.38 -16.02 -8.46
CA MET A 104 4.66 -16.64 -9.58
C MET A 104 5.58 -17.33 -10.59
N LYS A 105 6.82 -16.85 -10.75
CA LYS A 105 7.80 -17.40 -11.71
C LYS A 105 8.39 -18.72 -11.24
N PHE A 106 8.61 -18.86 -9.93
CA PHE A 106 9.10 -20.09 -9.30
C PHE A 106 7.97 -21.01 -8.84
N ASP A 107 6.72 -20.74 -9.24
CA ASP A 107 5.53 -21.51 -8.91
C ASP A 107 5.30 -21.72 -7.39
N LEU A 108 5.72 -20.74 -6.56
CA LEU A 108 5.37 -20.72 -5.13
C LEU A 108 3.86 -20.46 -4.95
N ILE A 109 3.30 -19.66 -5.86
CA ILE A 109 1.87 -19.36 -5.95
C ILE A 109 1.40 -19.54 -7.40
N GLY A 110 0.09 -19.75 -7.58
CA GLY A 110 -0.54 -19.81 -8.90
C GLY A 110 -0.45 -18.50 -9.69
N ARG A 111 -1.06 -18.49 -10.89
CA ARG A 111 -1.21 -17.27 -11.71
C ARG A 111 -2.67 -16.88 -11.80
N VAL A 112 -2.95 -15.62 -12.14
CA VAL A 112 -4.33 -15.10 -12.20
C VAL A 112 -5.12 -15.81 -13.30
N ILE A 113 -6.34 -16.23 -12.94
CA ILE A 113 -7.31 -16.93 -13.80
C ILE A 113 -8.70 -16.31 -13.80
N SER A 114 -9.00 -15.42 -12.85
CA SER A 114 -10.29 -14.75 -12.71
C SER A 114 -10.15 -13.24 -12.63
N VAL A 115 -11.16 -12.54 -13.13
CA VAL A 115 -11.39 -11.13 -12.78
C VAL A 115 -11.93 -11.10 -11.35
N VAL A 116 -11.44 -10.15 -10.57
CA VAL A 116 -11.90 -9.88 -9.21
C VAL A 116 -12.05 -8.36 -9.07
N PRO A 117 -13.11 -7.84 -8.44
CA PRO A 117 -13.25 -6.42 -8.20
C PRO A 117 -12.02 -5.87 -7.48
N TRP A 118 -11.45 -4.77 -7.98
CA TRP A 118 -10.24 -4.18 -7.39
C TRP A 118 -10.44 -3.70 -5.95
N THR A 119 -11.68 -3.45 -5.56
CA THR A 119 -12.07 -3.10 -4.19
C THR A 119 -12.11 -4.30 -3.26
N ALA A 120 -11.97 -5.55 -3.73
CA ALA A 120 -11.94 -6.71 -2.85
C ALA A 120 -10.78 -6.58 -1.84
N PRO A 121 -10.98 -6.99 -0.57
CA PRO A 121 -9.92 -6.99 0.43
C PRO A 121 -8.68 -7.71 -0.08
N ALA A 122 -7.53 -7.04 -0.12
CA ALA A 122 -6.38 -7.50 -0.91
C ALA A 122 -5.97 -8.98 -0.70
N PRO A 123 -5.92 -9.53 0.55
CA PRO A 123 -5.61 -10.95 0.74
C PRO A 123 -6.66 -11.90 0.14
N VAL A 124 -7.95 -11.56 0.29
CA VAL A 124 -9.07 -12.35 -0.24
C VAL A 124 -9.12 -12.23 -1.76
N GLY A 125 -8.93 -11.02 -2.29
CA GLY A 125 -8.91 -10.74 -3.72
C GLY A 125 -7.78 -11.49 -4.44
N ALA A 126 -6.58 -11.54 -3.84
CA ALA A 126 -5.46 -12.31 -4.37
C ALA A 126 -5.75 -13.82 -4.41
N ALA A 127 -6.26 -14.40 -3.32
CA ALA A 127 -6.61 -15.81 -3.30
C ALA A 127 -7.69 -16.14 -4.33
N TRP A 128 -8.75 -15.33 -4.40
CA TRP A 128 -9.83 -15.51 -5.37
C TRP A 128 -9.34 -15.40 -6.82
N ALA A 129 -8.48 -14.43 -7.13
CA ALA A 129 -7.92 -14.22 -8.47
C ALA A 129 -7.14 -15.45 -9.00
N LEU A 130 -6.54 -16.22 -8.09
CA LEU A 130 -5.75 -17.43 -8.37
C LEU A 130 -6.56 -18.73 -8.19
N GLY A 131 -7.89 -18.66 -8.03
CA GLY A 131 -8.73 -19.85 -7.86
C GLY A 131 -8.75 -20.41 -6.44
N TRP A 132 -8.75 -19.52 -5.44
CA TRP A 132 -8.69 -19.82 -4.01
C TRP A 132 -7.35 -20.40 -3.51
N ASP A 133 -6.25 -19.99 -4.13
CA ASP A 133 -4.91 -20.28 -3.63
C ASP A 133 -4.59 -19.41 -2.39
N PHE A 134 -4.71 -20.00 -1.20
CA PHE A 134 -4.44 -19.30 0.07
C PHE A 134 -2.98 -18.85 0.24
N ARG A 135 -2.04 -19.42 -0.51
CA ARG A 135 -0.64 -18.98 -0.48
C ARG A 135 -0.51 -17.54 -1.00
N ALA A 136 -1.40 -17.16 -1.92
CA ALA A 136 -1.51 -15.79 -2.43
C ALA A 136 -1.87 -14.80 -1.32
N ALA A 137 -2.86 -15.14 -0.47
CA ALA A 137 -3.26 -14.31 0.66
C ALA A 137 -2.11 -14.08 1.64
N ILE A 138 -1.33 -15.14 1.93
CA ILE A 138 -0.14 -15.05 2.78
C ILE A 138 0.90 -14.11 2.15
N LEU A 139 1.14 -14.24 0.85
CA LEU A 139 2.07 -13.36 0.15
C LEU A 139 1.64 -11.89 0.23
N VAL A 140 0.36 -11.58 0.07
CA VAL A 140 -0.14 -10.20 0.21
C VAL A 140 0.17 -9.63 1.60
N LEU A 141 0.00 -10.41 2.67
CA LEU A 141 0.35 -9.97 4.02
C LEU A 141 1.86 -9.69 4.15
N VAL A 142 2.70 -10.57 3.58
CA VAL A 142 4.16 -10.37 3.55
C VAL A 142 4.52 -9.10 2.78
N LEU A 143 3.94 -8.87 1.60
CA LEU A 143 4.19 -7.69 0.78
C LEU A 143 3.73 -6.40 1.47
N ALA A 144 2.60 -6.44 2.19
CA ALA A 144 2.16 -5.32 3.03
C ALA A 144 3.17 -4.99 4.14
N CYS A 145 3.75 -6.02 4.79
CA CYS A 145 4.82 -5.84 5.77
C CYS A 145 6.10 -5.28 5.14
N VAL A 146 6.51 -5.79 3.97
CA VAL A 146 7.66 -5.26 3.21
C VAL A 146 7.45 -3.78 2.88
N SER A 147 6.25 -3.43 2.43
CA SER A 147 5.89 -2.03 2.16
C SER A 147 5.99 -1.18 3.43
N ALA A 148 5.50 -1.67 4.57
CA ALA A 148 5.63 -0.98 5.85
C ALA A 148 7.10 -0.75 6.24
N ILE A 149 7.98 -1.74 6.03
CA ILE A 149 9.42 -1.62 6.30
C ILE A 149 10.07 -0.56 5.40
N ILE A 150 9.71 -0.53 4.10
CA ILE A 150 10.22 0.46 3.15
C ILE A 150 9.76 1.87 3.52
N TYR A 151 8.50 2.05 3.91
CA TYR A 151 7.95 3.34 4.30
C TYR A 151 8.46 3.83 5.65
N PHE A 152 8.79 2.94 6.58
CA PHE A 152 9.15 3.26 7.96
C PHE A 152 10.25 4.33 8.13
N PRO A 153 11.43 4.25 7.46
CA PRO A 153 12.47 5.27 7.62
C PRO A 153 12.01 6.66 7.15
N PHE A 154 11.30 6.74 6.02
CA PHE A 154 10.79 8.00 5.47
C PHE A 154 9.67 8.58 6.33
N PHE A 155 8.78 7.73 6.81
CA PHE A 155 7.77 8.09 7.79
C PHE A 155 8.40 8.68 9.05
N LYS A 156 9.49 8.10 9.56
CA LYS A 156 10.17 8.62 10.76
C LYS A 156 10.81 9.99 10.55
N VAL A 157 11.37 10.25 9.38
CA VAL A 157 11.88 11.59 9.01
C VAL A 157 10.74 12.60 9.01
N TYR A 158 9.62 12.26 8.36
CA TYR A 158 8.46 13.15 8.29
C TYR A 158 7.80 13.38 9.65
N GLU A 159 7.65 12.32 10.46
CA GLU A 159 7.14 12.43 11.83
C GLU A 159 7.98 13.40 12.67
N LYS A 160 9.30 13.35 12.53
CA LYS A 160 10.20 14.28 13.23
C LYS A 160 10.01 15.73 12.77
N GLN A 161 9.88 15.95 11.46
CA GLN A 161 9.63 17.29 10.91
C GLN A 161 8.33 17.89 11.44
N LEU A 162 7.25 17.09 11.50
CA LEU A 162 5.96 17.57 11.99
C LEU A 162 6.01 17.91 13.49
N LEU A 163 6.67 17.09 14.31
CA LEU A 163 6.85 17.38 15.74
C LEU A 163 7.70 18.64 15.99
N GLN A 164 8.67 18.92 15.12
CA GLN A 164 9.46 20.16 15.20
C GLN A 164 8.60 21.38 14.87
N GLN A 165 7.79 21.30 13.82
CA GLN A 165 6.86 22.36 13.45
C GLN A 165 5.82 22.62 14.56
N GLU A 166 5.22 21.57 15.12
CA GLU A 166 4.27 21.70 16.24
C GLU A 166 4.93 22.36 17.48
N ALA A 167 6.21 22.10 17.74
CA ALA A 167 6.94 22.70 18.85
C ALA A 167 7.29 24.18 18.60
N GLU A 168 7.70 24.53 17.38
CA GLU A 168 7.99 25.91 16.97
C GLU A 168 6.73 26.78 17.00
N GLU A 169 5.59 26.27 16.52
CA GLU A 169 4.31 26.97 16.59
C GLU A 169 3.84 27.18 18.03
N ALA A 170 4.02 26.19 18.91
CA ALA A 170 3.67 26.33 20.33
C ALA A 170 4.53 27.40 21.04
N GLN A 171 5.82 27.51 20.68
CA GLN A 171 6.71 28.55 21.20
C GLN A 171 6.27 29.94 20.73
N ARG A 172 6.02 30.11 19.43
CA ARG A 172 5.56 31.39 18.86
C ARG A 172 4.25 31.87 19.48
N ASN A 173 3.27 30.98 19.61
CA ASN A 173 1.97 31.34 20.21
C ASN A 173 2.11 31.73 21.69
N GLY A 174 3.03 31.10 22.43
CA GLY A 174 3.31 31.48 23.82
C GLY A 174 4.04 32.81 23.97
N GLU A 175 4.91 33.17 23.02
CA GLU A 175 5.53 34.51 22.95
C GLU A 175 4.48 35.60 22.64
N GLU A 176 3.59 35.35 21.67
CA GLU A 176 2.49 36.26 21.33
C GLU A 176 1.50 36.47 22.49
N GLU A 177 1.16 35.42 23.25
CA GLU A 177 0.32 35.54 24.45
C GLU A 177 1.02 36.37 25.54
N ASN A 178 2.33 36.19 25.76
CA ASN A 178 3.07 36.96 26.75
C ASN A 178 3.20 38.44 26.36
N GLU A 179 3.35 38.77 25.08
CA GLU A 179 3.36 40.15 24.59
C GLU A 179 2.00 40.83 24.66
N GLN A 180 0.88 40.10 24.54
CA GLN A 180 -0.47 40.66 24.66
C GLN A 180 -0.91 40.90 26.12
N VAL A 181 -0.27 40.21 27.07
CA VAL A 181 -0.59 40.29 28.51
C VAL A 181 0.30 41.31 29.24
N ALA A 182 1.42 41.72 28.64
CA ALA A 182 2.36 42.73 29.15
C ALA A 182 1.95 44.18 28.78
#